data_AF-F4G2H2-F1
#
_entry.id   AF-F4G2H2-F1
#
_cell.length_a   1.000
_cell.length_b   1.000
_cell.length_c   1.000
_cell.angle_alpha   90.00
_cell.angle_beta   90.00
_cell.angle_gamma   90.00
#
_symmetry.space_group_name_H-M   'P 1'
#
loop_
_entity.id
_entity.type
_entity.pdbx_description
1 polymer ?
#
loop_
_entity_poly.entity_id
_entity_poly.type
_entity_poly.pdbx_seq_one_letter_code
_entity_poly.pdbx_strand_id
1 'polypeptide(L)'
;MTSVIKTYYHEVILRGDAVAVKMAFDDPTATDELVYASKLTKELKSSSVYLGRSLANLDLCENEYLKEVKEGRRLGTYPVVLAQTCKCLNIDKYTCSKGLAYSEVSQLILSAVRLGAMDFKTGQRLLLGLEFEDHDDFEPSFPLIDILSKAHERREVRVFES
;
A
#
# COMPACT_ATOMS: atom_id res chain seq x y z
N MET A 1 -2.12 0.82 -20.39
CA MET A 1 -1.84 0.09 -19.12
C MET A 1 -0.57 0.58 -18.46
N THR A 2 0.58 0.55 -19.13
CA THR A 2 1.86 1.05 -18.59
C THR A 2 1.79 2.47 -18.03
N SER A 3 1.13 3.40 -18.74
CA SER A 3 0.92 4.78 -18.25
C SER A 3 0.15 4.83 -16.93
N VAL A 4 -0.94 4.07 -16.82
CA VAL A 4 -1.78 4.01 -15.61
C VAL A 4 -0.97 3.46 -14.41
N ILE A 5 -0.17 2.41 -14.61
CA ILE A 5 0.67 1.84 -13.55
C ILE A 5 1.73 2.85 -13.09
N LYS A 6 2.37 3.57 -14.03
CA LYS A 6 3.33 4.62 -13.68
C LYS A 6 2.66 5.72 -12.86
N THR A 7 1.51 6.22 -13.30
CA THR A 7 0.77 7.25 -12.57
C THR A 7 0.35 6.76 -11.19
N TYR A 8 -0.17 5.53 -11.06
CA TYR A 8 -0.51 4.96 -9.76
C TYR A 8 0.72 4.87 -8.84
N TYR A 9 1.86 4.45 -9.40
CA TYR A 9 3.11 4.36 -8.66
C TYR A 9 3.55 5.72 -8.10
N HIS A 10 3.61 6.77 -8.93
CA HIS A 10 4.05 8.08 -8.47
C HIS A 10 3.02 8.77 -7.56
N GLU A 11 1.75 8.80 -7.96
CA GLU A 11 0.74 9.64 -7.30
C GLU A 11 0.09 8.98 -6.09
N VAL A 12 0.10 7.65 -5.99
CA VAL A 12 -0.57 6.92 -4.90
C VAL A 12 0.42 6.16 -4.03
N ILE A 13 1.34 5.40 -4.64
CA ILE A 13 2.29 4.57 -3.87
C ILE A 13 3.38 5.45 -3.26
N LEU A 14 4.11 6.20 -4.08
CA LEU A 14 5.25 6.99 -3.62
C LEU A 14 4.85 8.16 -2.73
N ARG A 15 3.81 8.91 -3.12
CA ARG A 15 3.30 10.07 -2.35
C ARG A 15 2.30 9.71 -1.24
N GLY A 16 1.90 8.45 -1.15
CA GLY A 16 0.94 7.95 -0.18
C GLY A 16 1.54 6.89 0.71
N ASP A 17 1.37 5.62 0.34
CA ASP A 17 1.67 4.48 1.20
C ASP A 17 3.18 4.44 1.58
N ALA A 18 4.11 4.86 0.72
CA ALA A 18 5.53 4.97 1.03
C ALA A 18 5.85 6.11 2.03
N VAL A 19 5.22 7.27 1.89
CA VAL A 19 5.32 8.38 2.87
C VAL A 19 4.73 7.93 4.21
N ALA A 20 3.58 7.25 4.19
CA ALA A 20 2.94 6.73 5.39
C ALA A 20 3.84 5.76 6.15
N VAL A 21 4.61 4.91 5.46
CA VAL A 21 5.63 4.09 6.13
C VAL A 21 6.59 4.98 6.91
N LYS A 22 7.11 6.04 6.29
CA LYS A 22 8.06 6.94 6.94
C LYS A 22 7.50 7.66 8.16
N MET A 23 6.26 8.13 8.09
CA MET A 23 5.57 8.79 9.20
C MET A 23 5.28 7.80 10.34
N ALA A 24 4.85 6.59 9.99
CA ALA A 24 4.48 5.55 10.94
C ALA A 24 5.66 5.04 11.77
N PHE A 25 6.91 5.20 11.33
CA PHE A 25 8.07 4.91 12.18
C PHE A 25 8.09 5.77 13.45
N ASP A 26 7.59 7.01 13.36
CA ASP A 26 7.63 7.98 14.45
C ASP A 26 6.29 8.03 15.20
N ASP A 27 5.17 8.14 14.49
CA ASP A 27 3.82 8.15 15.05
C ASP A 27 2.89 7.17 14.30
N PRO A 28 2.86 5.88 14.68
CA PRO A 28 2.01 4.91 14.01
C PRO A 28 0.52 5.17 14.23
N THR A 29 0.13 5.78 15.35
CA THR A 29 -1.29 5.96 15.67
C THR A 29 -1.93 7.01 14.77
N ALA A 30 -1.35 8.21 14.73
CA ALA A 30 -1.88 9.28 13.90
C ALA A 30 -1.79 8.93 12.41
N THR A 31 -0.72 8.24 12.01
CA THR A 31 -0.54 7.80 10.63
C THR A 31 -1.59 6.77 10.22
N ASP A 32 -1.98 5.84 11.10
CA ASP A 32 -3.01 4.82 10.79
C ASP A 32 -4.37 5.45 10.49
N GLU A 33 -4.76 6.46 11.29
CA GLU A 33 -5.98 7.23 11.09
C GLU A 33 -5.93 8.02 9.77
N LEU A 34 -4.80 8.66 9.48
CA LEU A 34 -4.58 9.43 8.25
C LEU A 34 -4.68 8.54 7.01
N VAL A 35 -3.97 7.41 6.99
CA VAL A 35 -3.99 6.45 5.87
C VAL A 35 -5.40 5.92 5.66
N TYR A 36 -6.07 5.51 6.73
CA TYR A 36 -7.44 5.01 6.63
C TYR A 36 -8.41 6.07 6.10
N ALA A 37 -8.26 7.33 6.53
CA ALA A 37 -9.09 8.43 6.05
C ALA A 37 -8.83 8.77 4.57
N SER A 38 -7.57 8.67 4.12
CA SER A 38 -7.18 8.98 2.73
C SER A 38 -7.75 8.02 1.69
N LYS A 39 -7.99 6.76 2.07
CA LYS A 39 -8.54 5.74 1.15
C LYS A 39 -10.03 5.97 0.98
N LEU A 40 -10.48 6.47 -0.18
CA LEU A 40 -11.86 6.94 -0.35
C LEU A 40 -12.93 5.84 -0.32
N THR A 41 -12.64 4.67 -0.91
CA THR A 41 -13.63 3.59 -1.06
C THR A 41 -13.62 2.65 0.13
N LYS A 42 -14.76 1.98 0.39
CA LYS A 42 -14.85 1.00 1.47
C LYS A 42 -13.95 -0.20 1.17
N GLU A 43 -13.89 -0.63 -0.09
CA GLU A 43 -13.01 -1.71 -0.53
C GLU A 43 -11.53 -1.41 -0.22
N LEU A 44 -11.02 -0.23 -0.57
CA LEU A 44 -9.62 0.13 -0.29
C LEU A 44 -9.32 0.19 1.23
N LYS A 45 -10.24 0.73 2.03
CA LYS A 45 -10.13 0.75 3.50
C LYS A 45 -10.07 -0.67 4.06
N SER A 46 -11.02 -1.52 3.66
CA SER A 46 -11.12 -2.90 4.12
C SER A 46 -9.91 -3.74 3.70
N SER A 47 -9.46 -3.64 2.45
CA SER A 47 -8.28 -4.36 1.96
C SER A 47 -7.01 -3.94 2.70
N SER A 48 -6.80 -2.64 2.92
CA SER A 48 -5.62 -2.16 3.63
C SER A 48 -5.58 -2.64 5.09
N VAL A 49 -6.70 -2.57 5.80
CA VAL A 49 -6.82 -3.07 7.18
C VAL A 49 -6.66 -4.60 7.24
N TYR A 50 -7.26 -5.33 6.29
CA TYR A 50 -7.15 -6.78 6.23
C TYR A 50 -5.71 -7.23 6.02
N LEU A 51 -4.99 -6.61 5.07
CA LEU A 51 -3.59 -6.92 4.80
C LEU A 51 -2.69 -6.57 6.00
N GLY A 52 -2.89 -5.41 6.63
CA GLY A 52 -2.13 -5.04 7.81
C GLY A 52 -2.37 -5.99 8.98
N ARG A 53 -3.62 -6.33 9.30
CA ARG A 53 -3.92 -7.33 10.34
C ARG A 53 -3.36 -8.71 10.02
N SER A 54 -3.43 -9.13 8.76
CA SER A 54 -2.83 -10.38 8.30
C SER A 54 -1.31 -10.40 8.54
N LEU A 55 -0.62 -9.30 8.24
CA LEU A 55 0.81 -9.15 8.52
C LEU A 55 1.12 -9.17 10.03
N ALA A 56 0.35 -8.44 10.84
CA ALA A 56 0.55 -8.44 12.29
C ALA A 56 0.39 -9.85 12.91
N ASN A 57 -0.55 -10.64 12.38
CA ASN A 57 -0.80 -12.03 12.81
C ASN A 57 0.26 -13.04 12.36
N LEU A 58 1.26 -12.64 11.55
CA LEU A 58 2.41 -13.49 11.26
C LEU A 58 3.40 -13.58 12.44
N ASP A 59 3.21 -12.75 13.48
CA ASP A 59 4.04 -12.72 14.70
C ASP A 59 5.55 -12.63 14.40
N LEU A 60 5.91 -11.92 13.31
CA LEU A 60 7.30 -11.69 12.92
C LEU A 60 8.06 -10.86 13.96
N CYS A 61 7.33 -10.03 14.70
CA CYS A 61 7.84 -9.19 15.77
C CYS A 61 6.69 -8.68 16.65
N GLU A 62 7.00 -8.16 17.84
CA GLU A 62 6.00 -7.60 18.76
C GLU A 62 6.39 -6.21 19.25
N ASN A 63 5.43 -5.29 19.19
CA ASN A 63 5.48 -4.01 19.88
C ASN A 63 4.06 -3.63 20.34
N GLU A 64 3.94 -2.56 21.13
CA GLU A 64 2.66 -2.13 21.70
C GLU A 64 1.59 -1.90 20.62
N TYR A 65 1.93 -1.16 19.56
CA TYR A 65 1.01 -0.88 18.46
C TYR A 65 0.54 -2.16 17.75
N LEU A 66 1.45 -3.06 17.40
CA LEU A 66 1.12 -4.33 16.73
C LEU A 66 0.21 -5.21 17.60
N LYS A 67 0.44 -5.23 18.91
CA LYS A 67 -0.44 -5.92 19.86
C LYS A 67 -1.86 -5.34 19.84
N GLU A 68 -2.00 -4.02 19.83
CA GLU A 68 -3.32 -3.38 19.74
C GLU A 68 -4.03 -3.64 18.41
N VAL A 69 -3.28 -3.75 17.30
CA VAL A 69 -3.83 -4.16 15.99
C VAL A 69 -4.38 -5.58 16.06
N LYS A 70 -3.61 -6.53 16.61
CA LYS A 70 -4.04 -7.94 16.80
C LYS A 70 -5.30 -8.04 17.66
N GLU A 71 -5.37 -7.23 18.71
CA GLU A 71 -6.52 -7.18 19.64
C GLU A 71 -7.70 -6.35 19.11
N GLY A 72 -7.60 -5.80 17.89
CA GLY A 72 -8.66 -5.05 17.22
C GLY A 72 -8.91 -3.65 17.79
N ARG A 73 -8.01 -3.13 18.62
CA ARG A 73 -8.08 -1.78 19.19
C ARG A 73 -7.56 -0.68 18.25
N ARG A 74 -6.77 -1.07 17.25
CA ARG A 74 -6.32 -0.19 16.16
C ARG A 74 -6.85 -0.67 14.81
N LEU A 75 -6.87 0.23 13.82
CA LEU A 75 -7.32 -0.12 12.47
C LEU A 75 -6.33 -1.12 11.89
N GLY A 76 -5.04 -0.76 11.87
CA GLY A 76 -3.96 -1.59 11.39
C GLY A 76 -3.89 -1.60 9.87
N THR A 77 -3.82 -0.43 9.25
CA THR A 77 -3.59 -0.29 7.80
C THR A 77 -2.22 -0.84 7.43
N TYR A 78 -2.15 -1.45 6.24
CA TYR A 78 -0.96 -2.16 5.75
C TYR A 78 0.35 -1.38 5.86
N PRO A 79 0.49 -0.14 5.34
CA PRO A 79 1.77 0.58 5.40
C PRO A 79 2.22 0.87 6.84
N VAL A 80 1.29 1.11 7.77
CA VAL A 80 1.61 1.38 9.17
C VAL A 80 2.05 0.13 9.91
N VAL A 81 1.34 -0.99 9.70
CA VAL A 81 1.74 -2.28 10.28
C VAL A 81 3.11 -2.71 9.74
N LEU A 82 3.35 -2.53 8.43
CA LEU A 82 4.64 -2.83 7.82
C LEU A 82 5.75 -1.97 8.43
N ALA A 83 5.53 -0.66 8.57
CA ALA A 83 6.50 0.25 9.18
C ALA A 83 6.87 -0.18 10.61
N GLN A 84 5.88 -0.52 11.42
CA GLN A 84 6.09 -0.98 12.79
C GLN A 84 6.81 -2.33 12.84
N THR A 85 6.53 -3.21 11.87
CA THR A 85 7.23 -4.48 11.70
C THR A 85 8.70 -4.26 11.32
N CYS A 86 8.97 -3.42 10.31
CA CYS A 86 10.31 -3.06 9.88
C CYS A 86 11.13 -2.46 11.02
N LYS A 87 10.55 -1.48 11.74
CA LYS A 87 11.19 -0.82 12.88
C LYS A 87 11.60 -1.83 13.94
N CYS A 88 10.72 -2.77 14.27
CA CYS A 88 11.02 -3.81 15.26
C CYS A 88 12.10 -4.79 14.79
N LEU A 89 12.19 -5.05 13.49
CA LEU A 89 13.21 -5.89 12.88
C LEU A 89 14.53 -5.14 12.58
N ASN A 90 14.67 -3.89 13.03
CA ASN A 90 15.80 -3.00 12.75
C ASN A 90 16.06 -2.77 11.24
N ILE A 91 15.01 -2.79 10.43
CA ILE A 91 15.05 -2.35 9.03
C ILE A 91 14.84 -0.83 9.01
N ASP A 92 15.75 -0.10 8.38
CA ASP A 92 15.67 1.35 8.35
C ASP A 92 14.46 1.85 7.54
N LYS A 93 14.06 3.08 7.86
CA LYS A 93 12.88 3.76 7.31
C LYS A 93 12.89 3.79 5.77
N TYR A 94 14.03 4.09 5.17
CA TYR A 94 14.18 4.23 3.72
C TYR A 94 14.12 2.88 3.01
N THR A 95 14.81 1.86 3.55
CA THR A 95 14.73 0.50 3.02
C THR A 95 13.30 -0.05 3.11
N CYS A 96 12.60 0.19 4.21
CA CYS A 96 11.22 -0.27 4.40
C CYS A 96 10.25 0.40 3.40
N SER A 97 10.30 1.73 3.23
CA SER A 97 9.41 2.45 2.30
C SER A 97 9.67 2.05 0.84
N LYS A 98 10.95 1.91 0.45
CA LYS A 98 11.33 1.41 -0.87
C LYS A 98 10.86 -0.02 -1.12
N GLY A 99 10.96 -0.88 -0.11
CA GLY A 99 10.45 -2.26 -0.15
C GLY A 99 8.94 -2.33 -0.34
N LEU A 100 8.17 -1.50 0.37
CA LEU A 100 6.73 -1.36 0.18
C LEU A 100 6.41 -0.93 -1.26
N ALA A 101 7.03 0.14 -1.73
CA ALA A 101 6.76 0.68 -3.06
C ALA A 101 7.02 -0.35 -4.16
N TYR A 102 8.13 -1.10 -4.06
CA TYR A 102 8.43 -2.21 -4.97
C TYR A 102 7.39 -3.33 -4.90
N SER A 103 6.97 -3.73 -3.69
CA SER A 103 6.00 -4.80 -3.48
C SER A 103 4.65 -4.46 -4.12
N GLU A 104 4.12 -3.26 -3.84
CA GLU A 104 2.81 -2.83 -4.34
C GLU A 104 2.80 -2.69 -5.86
N VAL A 105 3.81 -2.07 -6.47
CA VAL A 105 3.86 -1.94 -7.93
C VAL A 105 4.07 -3.29 -8.61
N SER A 106 4.83 -4.21 -8.00
CA SER A 106 4.97 -5.57 -8.50
C SER A 106 3.65 -6.33 -8.49
N GLN A 107 2.84 -6.17 -7.43
CA GLN A 107 1.50 -6.75 -7.37
C GLN A 107 0.57 -6.15 -8.44
N LEU A 108 0.62 -4.83 -8.65
CA LEU A 108 -0.18 -4.17 -9.68
C LEU A 108 0.19 -4.67 -11.10
N ILE A 109 1.48 -4.82 -11.37
CA ILE A 109 1.98 -5.39 -12.63
C ILE A 109 1.51 -6.84 -12.78
N LEU A 110 1.61 -7.66 -11.73
CA LEU A 110 1.17 -9.05 -11.78
C LEU A 110 -0.34 -9.17 -12.03
N SER A 111 -1.14 -8.30 -11.41
CA SER A 111 -2.58 -8.22 -11.65
C SER A 111 -2.89 -7.85 -13.11
N ALA A 112 -2.15 -6.89 -13.69
CA ALA A 112 -2.29 -6.53 -15.10
C ALA A 112 -1.94 -7.70 -16.04
N VAL A 113 -0.93 -8.51 -15.69
CA VAL A 113 -0.58 -9.73 -16.44
C VAL A 113 -1.72 -10.76 -16.35
N ARG A 114 -2.25 -11.01 -15.15
CA ARG A 114 -3.36 -11.98 -14.95
C ARG A 114 -4.64 -11.58 -15.68
N LEU A 115 -4.89 -10.29 -15.85
CA LEU A 115 -6.01 -9.76 -16.61
C LEU A 115 -5.78 -9.77 -18.14
N GLY A 116 -4.62 -10.23 -18.61
CA GLY A 116 -4.26 -10.23 -20.02
C GLY A 116 -4.00 -8.83 -20.59
N ALA A 117 -3.83 -7.81 -19.72
CA ALA A 117 -3.59 -6.43 -20.14
C ALA A 117 -2.12 -6.15 -20.49
N MET A 118 -1.21 -7.06 -20.12
CA MET A 118 0.20 -7.04 -20.51
C MET A 118 0.83 -8.43 -20.39
N ASP A 119 1.97 -8.64 -21.06
CA ASP A 119 2.78 -9.84 -20.88
C ASP A 119 3.86 -9.66 -19.78
N PHE A 120 4.44 -10.78 -19.33
CA PHE A 120 5.49 -10.77 -18.30
C PHE A 120 6.72 -9.96 -18.71
N LYS A 121 7.15 -10.00 -19.99
CA LYS A 121 8.34 -9.29 -20.45
C LYS A 121 8.14 -7.78 -20.34
N THR A 122 6.96 -7.30 -20.70
CA THR A 122 6.56 -5.90 -20.62
C THR A 122 6.44 -5.46 -19.16
N GLY A 123 5.84 -6.29 -18.31
CA GLY A 123 5.78 -6.04 -16.87
C GLY A 123 7.17 -5.90 -16.22
N GLN A 124 8.09 -6.82 -16.54
CA GLN A 124 9.46 -6.77 -16.02
C GLN A 124 10.23 -5.54 -16.52
N ARG A 125 10.11 -5.18 -17.81
CA ARG A 125 10.71 -3.94 -18.34
C ARG A 125 10.16 -2.69 -17.66
N LEU A 126 8.86 -2.66 -17.36
CA LEU A 126 8.25 -1.57 -16.62
C LEU A 126 8.85 -1.49 -15.21
N LEU A 127 8.86 -2.59 -14.47
CA LEU A 127 9.38 -2.65 -13.10
C LEU A 127 10.86 -2.21 -13.02
N LEU A 128 11.70 -2.65 -13.97
CA LEU A 128 13.10 -2.26 -14.06
C LEU A 128 13.32 -0.78 -14.39
N GLY A 129 12.35 -0.14 -15.05
CA GLY A 129 12.42 1.27 -15.44
C GLY A 129 11.73 2.23 -14.47
N LEU A 130 11.26 1.75 -13.32
CA LEU A 130 10.72 2.58 -12.25
C LEU A 130 11.82 2.90 -11.26
N GLU A 131 11.97 4.18 -10.94
CA GLU A 131 12.91 4.67 -9.93
C GLU A 131 12.14 5.01 -8.65
N PHE A 132 12.74 4.69 -7.50
CA PHE A 132 12.19 5.10 -6.22
C PHE A 132 12.58 6.56 -5.95
N GLU A 133 11.59 7.44 -5.97
CA GLU A 133 11.72 8.83 -5.59
C GLU A 133 11.24 8.99 -4.14
N ASP A 134 12.06 9.62 -3.31
CA ASP A 134 11.72 9.84 -1.90
C ASP A 134 10.87 11.12 -1.76
N HIS A 135 9.73 11.00 -1.10
CA HIS A 135 8.79 12.10 -0.86
C HIS A 135 8.49 12.22 0.62
N ASP A 136 8.46 13.43 1.17
CA ASP A 136 8.18 13.64 2.61
C ASP A 136 6.73 14.01 2.90
N ASP A 137 6.04 14.62 1.94
CA ASP A 137 4.66 15.08 2.10
C ASP A 137 3.65 13.99 1.72
N PHE A 138 2.67 13.77 2.60
CA PHE A 138 1.60 12.80 2.38
C PHE A 138 0.49 13.43 1.54
N GLU A 139 0.57 13.23 0.23
CA GLU A 139 -0.36 13.79 -0.75
C GLU A 139 -0.80 12.76 -1.80
N PRO A 140 -1.33 11.59 -1.40
CA PRO A 140 -1.84 10.63 -2.38
C PRO A 140 -3.08 11.19 -3.04
N SER A 141 -2.98 11.57 -4.32
CA SER A 141 -4.13 12.09 -5.05
C SER A 141 -4.03 11.81 -6.54
N PHE A 142 -5.01 11.07 -7.05
CA PHE A 142 -5.25 11.01 -8.48
C PHE A 142 -6.74 10.73 -8.75
N PRO A 143 -7.55 11.77 -9.04
CA PRO A 143 -9.02 11.64 -9.09
C PRO A 143 -9.55 10.54 -10.02
N LEU A 144 -8.83 10.23 -11.10
CA LEU A 144 -9.25 9.18 -12.02
C LEU A 144 -9.13 7.79 -11.38
N ILE A 145 -8.11 7.53 -10.56
CA ILE A 145 -7.99 6.27 -9.81
C ILE A 145 -9.14 6.16 -8.82
N ASP A 146 -9.47 7.24 -8.12
CA ASP A 146 -10.58 7.26 -7.15
C ASP A 146 -11.93 6.93 -7.80
N ILE A 147 -12.20 7.50 -8.97
CA ILE A 147 -13.40 7.22 -9.76
C ILE A 147 -13.44 5.75 -10.17
N LEU A 148 -12.31 5.20 -10.64
CA LEU A 148 -12.22 3.80 -11.06
C LEU A 148 -12.41 2.83 -9.89
N SER A 149 -11.79 3.10 -8.74
CA SER A 149 -11.98 2.31 -7.52
C SER A 149 -13.42 2.36 -7.04
N LYS A 150 -14.08 3.52 -7.10
CA LYS A 150 -15.51 3.62 -6.75
C LYS A 150 -16.41 2.87 -7.73
N ALA A 151 -16.05 2.84 -9.01
CA ALA A 151 -16.77 2.05 -10.01
C ALA A 151 -16.58 0.54 -9.79
N HIS A 152 -15.43 0.11 -9.25
CA HIS A 152 -15.15 -1.29 -8.94
C HIS A 152 -16.13 -1.86 -7.92
N GLU A 153 -16.49 -1.10 -6.87
CA GLU A 153 -17.46 -1.52 -5.84
C GLU A 153 -18.84 -1.92 -6.38
N ARG A 154 -19.18 -1.48 -7.60
CA ARG A 154 -20.47 -1.73 -8.25
C ARG A 154 -20.41 -2.78 -9.35
N ARG A 155 -19.24 -3.37 -9.63
CA ARG A 155 -19.10 -4.38 -10.68
C ARG A 155 -19.76 -5.69 -10.26
N GLU A 156 -20.58 -6.24 -11.15
CA GLU A 156 -21.22 -7.55 -10.96
C GLU A 156 -20.20 -8.69 -11.01
N VAL A 157 -19.27 -8.64 -11.95
CA VAL A 157 -18.19 -9.61 -12.10
C VAL A 157 -16.88 -8.99 -11.65
N ARG A 158 -16.30 -9.56 -10.59
CA ARG A 158 -15.03 -9.12 -9.99
C ARG A 158 -14.08 -10.31 -9.87
N VAL A 159 -12.82 -10.08 -10.22
CA VAL A 159 -11.71 -11.05 -10.08
C VAL A 159 -10.82 -10.69 -8.89
N PHE A 160 -10.93 -9.45 -8.40
CA PHE A 160 -10.20 -8.91 -7.26
C PHE A 160 -11.21 -8.27 -6.29
N GLU A 161 -10.87 -8.21 -5.01
CA GLU A 161 -11.72 -7.66 -3.95
C GLU A 161 -11.63 -6.12 -3.84
N SER A 162 -10.62 -5.50 -4.44
CA SER A 162 -10.40 -4.05 -4.47
C SER A 162 -9.46 -3.64 -5.59
#